data_AF-A0AA43JI26-F1
#
_entry.id   AF-A0AA43JI26-F1
#
_cell.length_a   1.000
_cell.length_b   1.000
_cell.length_c   1.000
_cell.angle_alpha   90.00
_cell.angle_beta   90.00
_cell.angle_gamma   90.00
#
_symmetry.space_group_name_H-M   'P 1'
#
loop_
_entity.id
_entity.type
_entity.pdbx_description
1 polymer ?
#
loop_
_entity_poly.entity_id
_entity_poly.type
_entity_poly.pdbx_seq_one_letter_code
_entity_poly.pdbx_strand_id
1 'polypeptide(L)' 'MVPFPFSTGLFLYGNPLWVSRETDESSLEEARLQLEMTLNRLTDEAEQAVTRRPPAIRRDSETGRSSDSTAEV' A
#
# COMPACT_ATOMS: atom_id res chain seq x y z
N MET A 1 2.25 -17.99 -10.49
CA MET A 1 1.89 -17.63 -9.10
C MET A 1 3.05 -16.81 -8.52
N VAL A 2 2.81 -15.61 -8.00
CA VAL A 2 3.86 -14.73 -7.45
C VAL A 2 3.99 -15.01 -5.94
N PRO A 3 5.19 -15.31 -5.41
CA PRO A 3 5.38 -15.63 -3.99
C PRO A 3 5.36 -14.38 -3.10
N PHE A 4 4.98 -14.56 -1.83
CA PHE A 4 5.07 -13.53 -0.79
C PHE A 4 6.53 -13.08 -0.59
N PRO A 5 6.81 -11.78 -0.34
CA PRO A 5 5.86 -10.67 -0.15
C PRO A 5 5.45 -9.93 -1.44
N PHE A 6 5.94 -10.35 -2.60
CA PHE A 6 5.69 -9.68 -3.89
C PHE A 6 4.26 -9.84 -4.42
N SER A 7 3.41 -10.54 -3.67
CA SER A 7 1.98 -10.69 -3.96
C SER A 7 1.14 -9.49 -3.50
N THR A 8 1.72 -8.53 -2.77
CA THR A 8 1.02 -7.36 -2.23
C THR A 8 1.55 -6.08 -2.87
N GLY A 9 0.67 -5.15 -3.25
CA GLY A 9 1.03 -3.84 -3.79
C GLY A 9 0.17 -2.73 -3.18
N LEU A 10 0.74 -1.53 -3.07
CA LEU A 10 0.07 -0.31 -2.63
C LEU A 10 0.14 0.73 -3.76
N PHE A 11 -1.02 1.30 -4.12
CA PHE A 11 -1.11 2.37 -5.11
C PHE A 11 -1.69 3.60 -4.43
N LEU A 12 -0.94 4.70 -4.44
CA LEU A 12 -1.40 6.00 -3.96
C LEU A 12 -1.56 6.94 -5.16
N TYR A 13 -2.65 7.69 -5.16
CA TYR A 13 -2.95 8.69 -6.17
C TYR A 13 -3.10 10.06 -5.50
N GLY A 14 -2.47 11.06 -6.08
CA GLY A 14 -2.59 12.45 -5.64
C GLY A 14 -3.88 13.10 -6.11
N ASN A 15 -4.11 14.32 -5.64
CA ASN A 15 -5.17 15.15 -6.17
C ASN A 15 -4.87 15.50 -7.64
N PRO A 16 -5.91 15.59 -8.50
CA PRO A 16 -5.73 16.01 -9.87
C PRO A 16 -5.17 17.44 -9.92
N LEU A 17 -4.16 17.65 -10.75
CA LEU A 17 -3.57 18.96 -11.01
C LEU A 17 -4.04 19.43 -12.40
N TRP A 18 -4.79 20.54 -12.43
CA TRP A 18 -5.30 21.12 -13.67
C TRP A 18 -4.34 22.18 -14.19
N VAL A 19 -3.96 22.07 -15.47
CA VAL A 19 -3.09 23.03 -16.17
C VAL A 19 -3.83 23.56 -17.38
N SER A 20 -3.96 24.88 -17.49
CA SER A 20 -4.59 25.50 -18.67
C SER A 20 -3.68 25.36 -19.89
N ARG A 21 -4.28 25.37 -21.08
CA ARG A 21 -3.53 25.44 -22.35
C ARG A 21 -2.89 26.81 -22.58
N GLU A 22 -3.43 27.86 -21.98
CA GLU A 22 -2.91 29.23 -22.11
C GLU A 22 -1.94 29.63 -20.98
N THR A 23 -1.54 28.66 -20.14
CA THR A 23 -0.59 28.87 -19.04
C THR A 23 0.76 29.35 -19.58
N ASP A 24 1.33 30.39 -18.96
CA ASP A 24 2.67 30.89 -19.27
C ASP A 24 3.78 29.99 -18.70
N GLU A 25 5.03 30.20 -19.13
CA GLU A 25 6.16 29.37 -18.72
C GLU A 25 6.35 29.35 -17.20
N SER A 26 6.17 30.50 -16.52
CA SER A 26 6.27 30.60 -15.07
C SER A 26 5.23 29.74 -14.36
N SER A 27 3.97 29.82 -14.79
CA SER A 27 2.87 29.09 -14.20
C SER A 27 2.95 27.60 -14.50
N LEU A 28 3.55 27.22 -15.64
CA LEU A 28 3.83 25.82 -15.97
C LEU A 28 4.92 25.25 -15.06
N GLU A 29 5.97 26.03 -14.80
CA GLU A 29 7.03 25.63 -13.87
C GLU A 29 6.51 25.51 -12.43
N GLU A 30 5.62 26.40 -11.99
CA GLU A 30 4.95 26.27 -10.70
C GLU A 30 4.13 24.97 -10.62
N ALA A 31 3.36 24.64 -11.65
CA ALA A 31 2.61 23.38 -11.71
C ALA A 31 3.56 22.16 -11.71
N ARG A 32 4.70 22.24 -12.40
CA ARG A 32 5.73 21.19 -12.41
C ARG A 32 6.28 20.95 -11.00
N LEU A 33 6.62 22.01 -10.28
CA LEU A 33 7.11 21.94 -8.90
C LEU A 33 6.06 21.36 -7.95
N GLN A 34 4.80 21.77 -8.07
CA GLN A 34 3.70 21.22 -7.27
C GLN A 34 3.50 19.73 -7.51
N LEU A 35 3.58 19.28 -8.78
CA LEU A 35 3.50 17.87 -9.13
C LEU A 35 4.66 17.09 -8.52
N GLU A 36 5.89 17.58 -8.67
CA GLU A 36 7.09 16.94 -8.14
C GLU A 36 7.01 16.78 -6.62
N MET A 37 6.66 17.84 -5.89
CA MET A 37 6.49 17.80 -4.44
C MET A 37 5.42 16.78 -4.03
N THR A 38 4.31 16.70 -4.77
CA THR A 38 3.22 15.76 -4.49
C THR A 38 3.66 14.32 -4.70
N LEU A 39 4.34 14.02 -5.81
CA LEU A 39 4.80 12.67 -6.13
C LEU A 39 5.88 12.20 -5.15
N ASN A 40 6.81 13.07 -4.77
CA ASN A 40 7.83 12.76 -3.78
C ASN A 40 7.19 12.42 -2.43
N ARG A 41 6.25 13.25 -1.96
CA ARG A 41 5.52 12.99 -0.71
C ARG A 41 4.76 11.67 -0.75
N LEU A 42 4.04 11.38 -1.83
CA LEU A 42 3.30 10.12 -1.97
C LEU A 42 4.24 8.91 -2.02
N THR A 43 5.43 9.06 -2.60
CA THR A 43 6.45 8.01 -2.62
C THR A 43 6.94 7.72 -1.20
N ASP A 44 7.23 8.76 -0.42
CA ASP A 44 7.65 8.62 0.99
C ASP A 44 6.54 7.98 1.85
N GLU A 45 5.27 8.36 1.61
CA GLU A 45 4.12 7.77 2.29
C GLU A 45 3.95 6.28 1.93
N ALA A 46 4.12 5.92 0.65
CA ALA A 46 4.04 4.55 0.19
C ALA A 46 5.15 3.70 0.81
N GLU A 47 6.39 4.18 0.77
CA GLU A 47 7.56 3.54 1.37
C GLU A 47 7.35 3.27 2.87
N GLN A 48 6.87 4.28 3.61
CA GLN A 48 6.55 4.13 5.03
C GLN A 48 5.44 3.10 5.27
N ALA A 49 4.42 3.05 4.42
CA ALA A 49 3.30 2.12 4.58
C ALA A 49 3.71 0.67 4.32
N VAL A 50 4.62 0.42 3.37
CA VAL A 50 5.09 -0.94 3.05
C VAL A 50 6.24 -1.41 3.94
N THR A 51 7.09 -0.50 4.42
CA THR A 51 8.21 -0.81 5.33
C THR A 51 7.72 -1.04 6.77
N ARG A 52 6.58 -0.44 7.17
CA ARG A 52 5.88 -0.87 8.38
C ARG A 52 5.36 -2.29 8.16
N ARG A 53 6.08 -3.27 8.72
CA ARG A 53 5.65 -4.67 8.80
C ARG A 53 4.15 -4.72 9.11
N PRO A 54 3.30 -5.29 8.26
CA PRO A 54 1.92 -5.51 8.64
C PRO A 54 1.94 -6.31 9.93
N PRO A 55 1.14 -5.96 10.96
CA PRO A 55 1.06 -6.77 12.17
C PRO A 55 0.84 -8.19 11.69
N ALA A 56 1.69 -9.12 12.16
CA ALA A 56 1.56 -10.52 11.81
C ALA A 56 0.09 -10.86 11.98
N ILE A 57 -0.59 -11.23 10.89
CA ILE A 57 -1.97 -11.69 10.98
C ILE A 57 -1.87 -12.88 11.92
N ARG A 58 -2.21 -12.68 13.20
CA ARG A 58 -2.41 -13.80 14.10
C ARG A 58 -3.59 -14.51 13.47
N ARG A 59 -3.31 -15.66 12.86
CA ARG A 59 -4.37 -16.62 12.61
C ARG A 59 -4.75 -17.10 14.00
N ASP A 60 -5.70 -16.39 14.59
CA ASP A 60 -6.35 -16.83 15.80
C ASP A 60 -6.92 -18.21 15.48
N SER A 61 -6.32 -19.19 16.15
CA SER A 61 -6.59 -20.60 16.02
C SER A 61 -7.93 -20.90 16.67
N GLU A 62 -8.93 -21.21 15.86
CA GLU A 62 -10.16 -21.87 16.29
C GLU A 62 -10.68 -22.72 15.12
N THR A 63 -11.24 -23.92 15.22
CA THR A 63 -11.47 -24.87 16.32
C THR A 63 -12.05 -26.13 15.64
N GLY A 64 -11.70 -27.33 16.12
CA GLY A 64 -12.59 -28.50 16.04
C GLY A 64 -12.22 -29.64 15.08
N ARG A 65 -11.53 -30.66 15.62
CA ARG A 65 -11.84 -32.09 15.37
C ARG A 65 -11.15 -32.94 16.44
N SER A 66 -11.81 -33.21 17.57
CA SER A 66 -12.55 -34.46 17.85
C SER A 66 -11.79 -35.74 17.47
N SER A 67 -11.25 -36.44 18.47
CA SER A 67 -11.79 -37.74 18.88
C SER A 67 -10.93 -38.34 19.99
N ASP A 68 -11.46 -38.24 21.19
CA ASP A 68 -11.26 -39.19 22.28
C ASP A 68 -11.60 -40.60 21.74
N SER A 69 -10.62 -41.51 21.69
CA SER A 69 -10.83 -42.92 21.37
C SER A 69 -9.56 -43.73 21.70
N THR A 70 -9.39 -44.08 22.97
CA THR A 70 -8.66 -45.31 23.35
C THR A 70 -9.40 -45.97 24.49
N ALA A 71 -10.31 -46.88 24.14
CA ALA A 71 -10.81 -47.92 25.02
C ALA A 71 -10.56 -49.26 24.32
N GLU A 72 -9.70 -50.09 24.88
CA GLU A 72 -9.75 -51.57 24.80
C GLU A 72 -8.83 -52.12 25.90
N VAL A 73 -9.44 -52.43 27.06
CA VAL A 73 -9.63 -53.75 27.70
C VAL A 73 -8.50 -54.75 27.50
#